data_AF-T0Q1L9-F1
#
_entry.id   AF-T0Q1L9-F1
#
_cell.length_a   1.000
_cell.length_b   1.000
_cell.length_c   1.000
_cell.angle_alpha   90.00
_cell.angle_beta   90.00
_cell.angle_gamma   90.00
#
_symmetry.space_group_name_H-M   'P 1'
#
loop_
_entity.id
_entity.type
_entity.pdbx_description
1 polymer ?
#
loop_
_entity_poly.entity_id
_entity_poly.type
_entity_poly.pdbx_seq_one_letter_code
_entity_poly.pdbx_strand_id
1 'polypeptide(L)'
;MSATLTKSMRTAARAGARQMSSHATEAEALQQMTLWTNVSKAMIAGMAGLTVVTAISHAGGHEHHHEGEPIVYAHNKLRTKPYPWKYSDCNFFDLECKAKAKAAEQALN
;
A
#
# COMPACT_ATOMS: atom_id res chain seq x y z
N MET A 1 47.79 -53.96 -14.93
CA MET A 1 47.37 -52.57 -15.23
C MET A 1 45.88 -52.42 -14.92
N SER A 2 45.46 -52.26 -13.65
CA SER A 2 44.02 -52.18 -13.33
C SER A 2 43.75 -51.60 -11.92
N ALA A 3 44.33 -50.45 -11.62
CA ALA A 3 44.04 -49.73 -10.37
C ALA A 3 43.78 -48.23 -10.61
N THR A 4 44.29 -47.69 -11.72
CA THR A 4 44.07 -46.32 -12.16
C THR A 4 42.67 -46.10 -12.77
N LEU A 5 42.10 -47.12 -13.41
CA LEU A 5 40.77 -47.02 -14.05
C LEU A 5 39.63 -46.87 -13.02
N THR A 6 39.74 -47.56 -11.88
CA THR A 6 38.71 -47.56 -10.84
C THR A 6 38.63 -46.22 -10.09
N LYS A 7 39.73 -45.48 -10.02
CA LYS A 7 39.78 -44.18 -9.32
C LYS A 7 39.06 -43.07 -10.11
N SER A 8 39.15 -43.08 -11.44
CA SER A 8 38.47 -42.09 -12.30
C SER A 8 36.94 -42.24 -12.33
N MET A 9 36.41 -43.46 -12.18
CA MET A 9 34.95 -43.67 -12.17
C MET A 9 34.28 -43.15 -10.89
N ARG A 10 34.98 -43.15 -9.74
CA ARG A 10 34.42 -42.66 -8.47
C ARG A 10 34.26 -41.14 -8.44
N THR A 11 35.09 -40.41 -9.18
CA THR A 11 34.99 -38.94 -9.32
C THR A 11 33.85 -38.56 -10.26
N ALA A 12 33.67 -39.30 -11.36
CA ALA A 12 32.57 -39.06 -12.31
C ALA A 12 31.18 -39.35 -11.70
N ALA A 13 31.06 -40.35 -10.84
CA ALA A 13 29.80 -40.68 -10.16
C ALA A 13 29.32 -39.59 -9.18
N ARG A 14 30.20 -38.68 -8.73
CA ARG A 14 29.82 -37.53 -7.88
C ARG A 14 29.45 -36.28 -8.67
N ALA A 15 29.83 -36.19 -9.94
CA ALA A 15 29.48 -35.07 -10.82
C ALA A 15 28.02 -35.10 -11.31
N GLY A 16 27.31 -36.22 -11.08
CA GLY A 16 25.91 -36.42 -11.46
C GLY A 16 24.91 -36.38 -10.30
N ALA A 17 25.33 -35.99 -9.09
CA ALA A 17 24.38 -35.80 -8.00
C ALA A 17 23.56 -34.54 -8.28
N ARG A 18 22.29 -34.71 -8.68
CA ARG A 18 21.30 -33.63 -8.66
C ARG A 18 21.29 -33.07 -7.24
N GLN A 19 21.70 -31.81 -7.06
CA GLN A 19 21.49 -31.11 -5.80
C GLN A 19 19.99 -30.87 -5.64
N MET A 20 19.31 -31.86 -5.08
CA MET A 20 17.91 -31.78 -4.72
C MET A 20 17.80 -30.85 -3.52
N SER A 21 17.44 -29.60 -3.80
CA SER A 21 16.78 -28.66 -2.90
C SER A 21 17.27 -28.66 -1.44
N SER A 22 18.32 -27.90 -1.12
CA SER A 22 18.49 -27.37 0.25
C SER A 22 19.55 -26.28 0.41
N HIS A 23 20.53 -26.15 -0.48
CA HIS A 23 21.57 -25.12 -0.34
C HIS A 23 21.89 -24.50 -1.70
N ALA A 24 21.24 -23.38 -2.02
CA ALA A 24 21.82 -22.44 -2.97
C ALA A 24 23.19 -22.02 -2.41
N THR A 25 24.20 -21.89 -3.27
CA THR A 25 25.48 -21.32 -2.86
C THR A 25 25.24 -19.92 -2.27
N GLU A 26 26.12 -19.47 -1.37
CA GLU A 26 26.01 -18.10 -0.82
C GLU A 26 25.94 -17.05 -1.93
N ALA A 27 26.68 -17.26 -3.02
CA ALA A 27 26.63 -16.41 -4.20
C ALA A 27 25.25 -16.38 -4.87
N GLU A 28 24.60 -17.52 -5.06
CA GLU A 28 23.25 -17.61 -5.63
C GLU A 28 22.20 -16.98 -4.69
N ALA A 29 22.34 -17.16 -3.37
CA ALA A 29 21.46 -16.56 -2.39
C ALA A 29 21.54 -15.02 -2.42
N LEU A 30 22.77 -14.47 -2.46
CA LEU A 30 23.00 -13.02 -2.55
C LEU A 30 22.48 -12.44 -3.87
N GLN A 31 22.64 -13.17 -4.98
CA GLN A 31 22.10 -12.76 -6.28
C GLN A 31 20.56 -12.72 -6.25
N GLN A 32 19.92 -13.75 -5.70
CA GLN A 32 18.46 -13.81 -5.60
C GLN A 32 17.92 -12.70 -4.69
N MET A 33 18.58 -12.44 -3.56
CA MET A 33 18.22 -11.32 -2.68
C MET A 33 18.35 -9.96 -3.36
N THR A 34 19.45 -9.75 -4.08
CA THR A 34 19.71 -8.49 -4.79
C THR A 34 18.68 -8.27 -5.88
N LEU A 35 18.34 -9.32 -6.64
CA LEU A 35 17.31 -9.27 -7.67
C LEU A 35 15.97 -8.84 -7.08
N TRP A 36 15.47 -9.52 -6.06
CA TRP A 36 14.17 -9.19 -5.47
C TRP A 36 14.16 -7.85 -4.77
N THR A 37 15.27 -7.45 -4.14
CA THR A 37 15.40 -6.11 -3.55
C THR A 37 15.25 -5.02 -4.63
N ASN A 38 15.89 -5.20 -5.78
CA ASN A 38 15.82 -4.24 -6.87
C ASN A 38 14.44 -4.21 -7.53
N VAL A 39 13.82 -5.39 -7.73
CA VAL A 39 12.44 -5.50 -8.22
C VAL A 39 11.49 -4.77 -7.27
N SER A 40 11.57 -5.01 -5.97
CA SER A 40 10.72 -4.33 -4.98
C SER A 40 10.92 -2.82 -4.99
N LYS A 41 12.18 -2.34 -5.05
CA LYS A 41 12.47 -0.90 -5.15
C LYS A 41 11.85 -0.28 -6.40
N ALA A 42 11.98 -0.93 -7.55
CA ALA A 42 11.40 -0.46 -8.81
C ALA A 42 9.87 -0.43 -8.74
N MET A 43 9.24 -1.48 -8.22
CA MET A 43 7.79 -1.56 -8.05
C MET A 43 7.26 -0.50 -7.10
N ILE A 44 7.90 -0.32 -5.93
CA ILE A 44 7.50 0.70 -4.95
C ILE A 44 7.63 2.09 -5.57
N ALA A 45 8.74 2.40 -6.24
CA ALA A 45 8.94 3.70 -6.86
C ALA A 45 7.90 3.97 -7.96
N GLY A 46 7.64 2.98 -8.83
CA GLY A 46 6.65 3.09 -9.90
C GLY A 46 5.23 3.27 -9.35
N MET A 47 4.83 2.44 -8.38
CA MET A 47 3.50 2.52 -7.77
C MET A 47 3.33 3.81 -6.97
N ALA A 48 4.32 4.22 -6.19
CA ALA A 48 4.26 5.48 -5.44
C ALA A 48 4.11 6.68 -6.39
N GLY A 49 4.87 6.72 -7.48
CA GLY A 49 4.75 7.75 -8.51
C GLY A 49 3.36 7.80 -9.12
N LEU A 50 2.85 6.65 -9.56
CA LEU A 50 1.49 6.55 -10.11
C LEU A 50 0.44 7.00 -9.09
N THR A 51 0.51 6.52 -7.85
CA THR A 51 -0.44 6.89 -6.79
C THR A 51 -0.44 8.40 -6.55
N VAL A 52 0.74 9.04 -6.46
CA VAL A 52 0.82 10.49 -6.28
C VAL A 52 0.19 11.24 -7.46
N VAL A 53 0.49 10.85 -8.70
CA VAL A 53 -0.10 11.47 -9.89
C VAL A 53 -1.63 11.33 -9.87
N THR A 54 -2.13 10.12 -9.58
CA THR A 54 -3.58 9.88 -9.49
C THR A 54 -4.23 10.63 -8.34
N ALA A 55 -3.56 10.74 -7.18
CA ALA A 55 -4.10 11.44 -6.03
C ALA A 55 -4.18 12.94 -6.29
N ILE A 56 -3.15 13.55 -6.91
CA ILE A 56 -3.17 14.98 -7.27
C ILE A 56 -4.24 15.25 -8.33
N SER A 57 -4.35 14.41 -9.36
CA SER A 57 -5.34 14.60 -10.43
C SER A 57 -6.79 14.56 -9.91
N HIS A 58 -7.03 13.82 -8.84
CA HIS A 58 -8.34 13.67 -8.22
C HIS A 58 -8.55 14.65 -7.04
N ALA A 59 -7.53 14.97 -6.25
CA ALA A 59 -7.63 15.87 -5.10
C ALA A 59 -7.86 17.34 -5.50
N GLY A 60 -7.40 17.76 -6.69
CA GLY A 60 -7.67 19.11 -7.21
C GLY A 60 -9.00 19.25 -7.96
N GLY A 61 -9.69 18.14 -8.24
CA GLY A 61 -10.84 18.08 -9.15
C GLY A 61 -12.05 17.28 -8.64
N HIS A 62 -11.99 16.73 -7.42
CA HIS A 62 -13.20 16.33 -6.70
C HIS A 62 -13.91 17.58 -6.21
N GLU A 63 -14.52 18.31 -7.14
CA GLU A 63 -15.80 18.95 -6.83
C GLU A 63 -16.65 17.80 -6.27
N HIS A 64 -16.92 17.80 -4.96
CA HIS A 64 -18.09 17.08 -4.49
C HIS A 64 -19.20 17.66 -5.33
N HIS A 65 -19.67 16.91 -6.35
CA HIS A 65 -20.76 17.31 -7.22
C HIS A 65 -21.97 17.56 -6.33
N HIS A 66 -22.04 18.75 -5.74
CA HIS A 66 -23.24 19.39 -5.30
C HIS A 66 -23.91 19.90 -6.57
N GLU A 67 -24.18 18.99 -7.51
CA GLU A 67 -25.10 19.23 -8.59
C GLU A 67 -26.50 19.32 -7.95
N GLY A 68 -26.79 20.50 -7.40
CA GLY A 68 -28.02 20.82 -6.69
C GLY A 68 -27.94 20.75 -5.17
N GLU A 69 -28.93 21.37 -4.51
CA GLU A 69 -29.18 21.10 -3.10
C GLU A 69 -29.39 19.60 -2.91
N PRO A 70 -28.68 18.95 -1.97
CA PRO A 70 -28.84 17.51 -1.76
C PRO A 70 -30.29 17.25 -1.37
N ILE A 71 -30.97 16.35 -2.08
CA ILE A 71 -32.33 15.94 -1.74
C ILE A 71 -32.33 15.46 -0.28
N VAL A 72 -32.98 16.21 0.60
CA VAL A 72 -33.04 15.91 2.03
C VAL A 72 -34.09 14.84 2.26
N TYR A 73 -33.67 13.58 2.20
CA TYR A 73 -34.52 12.48 2.62
C TYR A 73 -34.62 12.43 4.15
N ALA A 74 -35.78 12.03 4.68
CA ALA A 74 -36.03 11.94 6.12
C ALA A 74 -35.08 10.98 6.87
N HIS A 75 -34.46 10.04 6.17
CA HIS A 75 -33.47 9.12 6.75
C HIS A 75 -32.04 9.68 6.73
N ASN A 76 -31.78 10.78 6.03
CA ASN A 76 -30.47 11.41 5.98
C ASN A 76 -30.27 12.33 7.17
N LYS A 77 -29.03 12.39 7.68
CA LYS A 77 -28.64 13.27 8.82
C LYS A 77 -29.54 13.12 10.05
N LEU A 78 -30.15 11.95 10.26
CA LEU A 78 -31.00 11.68 11.41
C LEU A 78 -30.21 11.84 12.72
N ARG A 79 -30.54 12.84 13.55
CA ARG A 79 -30.00 13.00 14.90
C ARG A 79 -31.12 12.99 15.93
N THR A 80 -31.18 11.92 16.70
CA THR A 80 -32.05 11.77 17.87
C THR A 80 -31.35 12.19 19.17
N LYS A 81 -30.02 12.35 19.14
CA LYS A 81 -29.17 12.76 20.27
C LYS A 81 -27.97 13.56 19.75
N PRO A 82 -27.50 14.62 20.44
CA PRO A 82 -26.27 15.31 20.09
C PRO A 82 -25.04 14.42 20.19
N TYR A 83 -24.01 14.72 19.40
CA TYR A 83 -22.70 14.09 19.54
C TYR A 83 -21.94 14.59 20.79
N PRO A 84 -21.03 13.80 21.38
CA PRO A 84 -20.35 14.14 22.63
C PRO A 84 -19.13 15.08 22.46
N TRP A 85 -19.08 15.87 21.39
CA TRP A 85 -17.99 16.83 21.12
C TRP A 85 -18.54 18.24 20.88
N LYS A 86 -17.66 19.25 20.90
CA LYS A 86 -18.02 20.70 20.90
C LYS A 86 -19.08 21.06 19.87
N TYR A 87 -18.83 20.78 18.59
CA TYR A 87 -19.80 21.00 17.51
C TYR A 87 -20.71 19.76 17.39
N SER A 88 -21.66 19.66 18.30
CA SER A 88 -22.46 18.45 18.55
C SER A 88 -23.37 18.02 17.39
N ASP A 89 -23.58 18.88 16.41
CA ASP A 89 -24.37 18.61 15.21
C ASP A 89 -23.52 18.19 14.00
N CYS A 90 -22.20 18.33 14.07
CA CYS A 90 -21.28 17.91 13.03
C CYS A 90 -20.80 16.47 13.28
N ASN A 91 -20.75 15.62 12.26
CA ASN A 91 -20.20 14.27 12.37
C ASN A 91 -18.69 14.29 12.70
N PHE A 92 -18.14 13.13 13.11
CA PHE A 92 -16.75 13.04 13.55
C PHE A 92 -15.73 13.47 12.48
N PHE A 93 -15.94 13.09 11.21
CA PHE A 93 -15.06 13.44 10.08
C PHE A 93 -15.61 14.57 9.20
N ASP A 94 -16.68 15.26 9.63
CA ASP A 94 -17.24 16.39 8.88
C ASP A 94 -16.46 17.67 9.20
N LEU A 95 -15.31 17.82 8.53
CA LEU A 95 -14.41 18.94 8.74
C LEU A 95 -15.02 20.27 8.27
N GLU A 96 -15.82 20.25 7.20
CA GLU A 96 -16.49 21.44 6.70
C GLU A 96 -17.55 21.96 7.65
N CYS A 97 -18.42 21.10 8.19
CA CYS A 97 -19.41 21.49 9.19
C CYS A 97 -18.72 22.11 10.40
N LYS A 98 -17.63 21.51 10.87
CA LYS A 98 -16.85 22.02 12.01
C LYS A 98 -16.21 23.38 11.70
N ALA A 99 -15.70 23.58 10.48
CA ALA A 99 -15.13 24.86 10.06
C ALA A 99 -16.21 25.96 10.02
N LYS A 100 -17.39 25.66 9.44
CA LYS A 100 -18.54 26.58 9.39
C LYS A 100 -19.06 26.93 10.79
N ALA A 101 -19.21 25.93 11.67
CA ALA A 101 -19.63 26.13 13.05
C ALA A 101 -18.64 27.00 13.84
N LYS A 102 -17.33 26.77 13.65
CA LYS A 102 -16.27 27.59 14.24
C LYS A 102 -16.33 29.04 13.74
N ALA A 103 -16.49 29.25 12.44
CA ALA A 103 -16.58 30.59 11.86
C ALA A 103 -17.81 31.35 12.36
N ALA A 104 -18.96 30.67 12.48
CA ALA A 104 -20.17 31.25 13.04
C ALA A 104 -19.99 31.64 14.52
N GLU A 105 -19.36 30.78 15.34
CA GLU A 105 -19.01 31.12 16.72
C GLU A 105 -18.09 32.35 16.80
N GLN A 106 -17.11 32.46 15.91
CA GLN A 106 -16.20 33.60 15.86
C GLN A 106 -16.88 34.90 15.42
N ALA A 107 -17.87 34.84 14.52
CA ALA A 107 -18.60 36.01 14.05
C ALA A 107 -19.60 36.57 15.07
N LEU A 108 -19.94 35.79 16.09
CA LEU A 108 -20.84 36.18 17.19
C LEU A 108 -20.10 36.76 18.41
N ASN A 109 -18.76 36.73 18.40
CA ASN A 109 -17.89 37.29 19.44
C ASN A 109 -17.20 38.56 18.95
#